data_AF-A0A7S8FH60-F1
#
_entry.id   AF-A0A7S8FH60-F1
#
_cell.length_a   1.000
_cell.length_b   1.000
_cell.length_c   1.000
_cell.angle_alpha   90.00
_cell.angle_beta   90.00
_cell.angle_gamma   90.00
#
_symmetry.space_group_name_H-M   'P 1'
#
loop_
_entity.id
_entity.type
_entity.pdbx_description
1 polymer ?
#
loop_
_entity_poly.entity_id
_entity_poly.type
_entity_poly.pdbx_seq_one_letter_code
_entity_poly.pdbx_strand_id
1 'polypeptide(L)' 'MTLDTVISGCVVYYLDSSDSLDAQRIAIVKDCLSDLDDLTTELEVDCQSYFLRLRELGEMLLHVQSSP' A
#
# COMPACT_ATOMS: atom_id res chain seq x y z
N MET A 1 7.29 8.02 9.13
CA MET A 1 7.72 6.66 8.74
C MET A 1 7.63 6.61 7.22
N THR A 2 8.56 5.99 6.50
CA THR A 2 8.49 6.01 5.03
C THR A 2 7.35 5.08 4.55
N LEU A 3 6.56 5.54 3.58
CA LEU A 3 5.34 4.86 3.09
C LEU A 3 5.63 3.42 2.62
N ASP A 4 6.80 3.22 2.02
CA ASP A 4 7.31 1.92 1.57
C ASP A 4 7.51 0.91 2.71
N THR A 5 8.05 1.33 3.85
CA THR A 5 8.26 0.48 5.02
C THR A 5 6.93 0.01 5.58
N VAL A 6 5.93 0.89 5.62
CA VAL A 6 4.60 0.58 6.15
C VAL A 6 3.87 -0.41 5.24
N ILE A 7 3.83 -0.13 3.93
CA ILE A 7 3.20 -1.02 2.95
C ILE A 7 3.92 -2.37 2.89
N SER A 8 5.26 -2.38 2.88
CA SER A 8 6.04 -3.62 2.91
C SER A 8 5.78 -4.44 4.17
N GLY A 9 5.62 -3.79 5.33
CA GLY A 9 5.25 -4.46 6.58
C GLY A 9 3.87 -5.13 6.49
N CYS A 10 2.90 -4.49 5.82
CA CYS A 10 1.59 -5.08 5.57
C CYS A 10 1.67 -6.26 4.59
N VAL A 11 2.52 -6.19 3.56
CA VAL A 11 2.79 -7.32 2.66
C VAL A 11 3.37 -8.51 3.42
N VAL A 12 4.41 -8.29 4.22
CA VAL A 12 5.04 -9.35 5.01
C VAL A 12 4.03 -9.99 5.95
N TYR A 13 3.23 -9.17 6.64
CA TYR A 13 2.17 -9.68 7.50
C TYR A 13 1.17 -10.55 6.74
N TYR A 14 0.68 -10.10 5.58
CA TYR A 14 -0.26 -10.86 4.76
C TYR A 14 0.33 -12.23 4.33
N LEU A 15 1.59 -12.23 3.88
CA LEU A 15 2.27 -13.45 3.42
C LEU A 15 2.57 -14.44 4.57
N ASP A 16 2.82 -13.94 5.78
CA ASP A 16 3.12 -14.77 6.96
C ASP A 16 1.83 -15.29 7.64
N SER A 17 0.75 -14.51 7.61
CA SER A 17 -0.51 -14.78 8.32
C SER A 17 -1.55 -15.56 7.50
N SER A 18 -1.22 -15.91 6.26
CA SER A 18 -1.91 -16.83 5.34
C SER A 18 -3.32 -16.48 4.83
N ASP A 19 -4.12 -15.60 5.44
CA ASP A 19 -5.52 -15.42 4.97
C ASP A 19 -6.03 -13.97 4.82
N SER A 20 -5.59 -13.01 5.65
CA SER A 20 -6.11 -11.63 5.53
C SER A 20 -5.31 -10.57 6.29
N LEU A 21 -5.46 -9.32 5.86
CA LEU A 21 -5.13 -8.14 6.66
C LEU A 21 -6.26 -7.90 7.66
N ASP A 22 -5.92 -7.59 8.91
CA ASP A 22 -6.90 -7.10 9.87
C ASP A 22 -7.37 -5.67 9.53
N ALA A 23 -8.46 -5.24 10.18
CA ALA A 23 -9.07 -3.93 9.95
C ALA A 23 -8.11 -2.75 10.19
N GLN A 24 -7.18 -2.88 11.14
CA GLN A 24 -6.20 -1.83 11.42
C GLN A 24 -5.22 -1.69 10.26
N ARG A 25 -4.68 -2.81 9.76
CA ARG A 25 -3.77 -2.83 8.61
C ARG A 25 -4.46 -2.37 7.33
N ILE A 26 -5.72 -2.72 7.13
CA ILE A 26 -6.53 -2.20 6.01
C ILE A 26 -6.62 -0.67 6.07
N ALA A 27 -6.92 -0.09 7.24
CA ALA A 27 -6.98 1.36 7.40
C ALA A 27 -5.62 2.01 7.11
N ILE A 28 -4.54 1.44 7.65
CA ILE A 28 -3.18 1.91 7.42
C ILE A 28 -2.82 1.92 5.92
N VAL A 29 -3.14 0.84 5.18
CA VAL A 29 -2.87 0.78 3.74
C VAL A 29 -3.67 1.85 3.00
N LYS A 30 -4.95 2.08 3.35
CA LYS A 30 -5.77 3.13 2.73
C LYS A 30 -5.20 4.53 2.96
N ASP A 31 -4.76 4.82 4.18
CA ASP A 31 -4.14 6.11 4.51
C ASP A 31 -2.84 6.28 3.71
N CYS A 32 -2.02 5.24 3.62
CA CYS A 32 -0.79 5.28 2.80
C CYS A 32 -1.08 5.48 1.31
N LEU A 33 -2.17 4.90 0.77
CA LEU A 33 -2.57 5.12 -0.62
C LEU A 33 -3.01 6.57 -0.86
N SER A 34 -3.71 7.18 0.08
CA SER A 34 -4.06 8.62 0.01
C SER A 34 -2.81 9.49 0.03
N ASP A 35 -1.88 9.21 0.95
CA ASP A 35 -0.61 9.94 1.04
C ASP A 35 0.24 9.77 -0.24
N LEU A 36 0.20 8.59 -0.86
CA LEU A 36 0.87 8.33 -2.14
C LEU A 36 0.24 9.11 -3.29
N ASP A 37 -1.09 9.25 -3.31
CA ASP A 37 -1.77 10.02 -4.34
C ASP A 37 -1.40 11.50 -4.24
N ASP A 38 -1.46 12.06 -3.03
CA ASP A 38 -1.06 13.45 -2.78
C ASP A 38 0.41 13.67 -3.18
N LEU A 39 1.31 12.81 -2.70
CA LEU A 39 2.75 12.91 -3.01
C LEU A 39 3.03 12.80 -4.50
N THR A 40 2.37 11.87 -5.21
CA THR A 40 2.62 11.63 -6.63
C THR A 40 2.23 12.84 -7.48
N THR A 41 1.22 13.63 -7.06
CA THR A 41 0.84 14.86 -7.78
C THR A 41 1.87 15.98 -7.68
N GLU A 42 2.71 15.97 -6.63
CA GLU A 42 3.74 16.98 -6.39
C GLU A 42 5.10 16.62 -7.01
N LEU A 43 5.27 15.36 -7.43
CA LEU A 43 6.53 14.84 -7.97
C LEU A 43 6.65 15.05 -9.48
N GLU A 44 7.88 15.32 -9.93
CA GLU A 44 8.25 15.23 -11.34
C GLU A 44 7.97 13.82 -11.88
N VAL A 45 7.52 13.74 -13.14
CA VAL A 45 7.09 12.48 -13.79
C VAL A 45 8.14 11.37 -13.67
N ASP A 46 9.42 11.71 -13.84
CA ASP A 46 10.52 10.74 -13.77
C ASP A 46 10.71 10.15 -12.36
N CYS A 47 10.24 10.85 -11.32
CA CYS A 47 10.31 10.42 -9.93
C CYS A 47 9.08 9.61 -9.49
N GLN A 48 7.97 9.64 -10.24
CA GLN A 48 6.70 9.01 -9.84
C GLN A 48 6.74 7.48 -9.92
N SER A 49 7.57 6.92 -10.79
CA SER A 49 7.59 5.47 -11.09
C SER A 49 7.72 4.57 -9.85
N TYR A 50 8.50 5.01 -8.85
CA TYR A 50 8.64 4.27 -7.60
C TYR A 50 7.34 4.25 -6.78
N PHE A 51 6.72 5.42 -6.61
CA PHE A 51 5.52 5.61 -5.80
C PHE A 51 4.29 4.98 -6.45
N LEU A 52 4.20 4.98 -7.78
CA LEU A 52 3.15 4.28 -8.52
C LEU A 52 3.21 2.76 -8.30
N ARG A 53 4.40 2.15 -8.33
CA ARG A 53 4.55 0.71 -8.01
C ARG A 53 4.16 0.40 -6.57
N LEU A 54 4.47 1.31 -5.65
CA LEU A 54 4.10 1.16 -4.25
C LEU A 54 2.57 1.26 -4.05
N ARG A 55 1.91 2.16 -4.80
CA ARG A 55 0.45 2.27 -4.85
C ARG A 55 -0.18 0.99 -5.37
N GLU A 56 0.30 0.47 -6.50
CA GLU A 56 -0.17 -0.81 -7.08
C GLU A 56 -0.06 -1.96 -6.07
N LEU A 57 1.02 -2.01 -5.30
CA LEU A 57 1.21 -3.02 -4.26
C LEU A 57 0.18 -2.92 -3.14
N GLY A 58 -0.12 -1.70 -2.67
CA GLY A 58 -1.17 -1.45 -1.69
C GLY A 58 -2.57 -1.78 -2.22
N GLU A 59 -2.87 -1.47 -3.48
CA GLU A 59 -4.15 -1.81 -4.12
C GLU A 59 -4.35 -3.32 -4.23
N MET A 60 -3.30 -4.06 -4.62
CA MET A 60 -3.34 -5.53 -4.67
C MET A 60 -3.63 -6.12 -3.29
N LEU A 61 -2.99 -5.61 -2.22
CA LEU A 61 -3.26 -6.04 -0.86
C LEU A 61 -4.73 -5.85 -0.46
N LEU A 62 -5.34 -4.73 -0.84
CA LEU A 62 -6.75 -4.45 -0.55
C LEU A 62 -7.71 -5.28 -1.42
N HIS A 63 -7.35 -5.56 -2.67
CA HIS A 63 -8.17 -6.38 -3.57
C HIS A 63 -8.24 -7.84 -3.12
N VAL A 64 -7.14 -8.40 -2.63
CA VAL A 64 -7.13 -9.80 -2.16
C VAL A 64 -8.01 -10.00 -0.92
N GLN A 65 -8.29 -8.94 -0.14
CA GLN A 65 -9.30 -8.98 0.95
C GLN A 65 -10.75 -9.02 0.46
N SER A 66 -11.00 -8.66 -0.80
CA SER A 66 -12.34 -8.47 -1.36
C SER A 66 -12.81 -9.68 -2.18
N SER A 67 -11.95 -10.68 -2.39
CA SER A 67 -12.33 -11.94 -3.03
C SER A 67 -12.94 -12.90 -1.99
N PRO A 68 -14.11 -13.51 -2.29
CA PRO A 68 -14.80 -14.44 -1.38
C PRO A 68 -14.08 -15.77 -1.19
#